data_AF-A0A9D6RPE1-F1
#
_entry.id   AF-A0A9D6RPE1-F1
#
_cell.length_a   1.000
_cell.length_b   1.000
_cell.length_c   1.000
_cell.angle_alpha   90.00
_cell.angle_beta   90.00
_cell.angle_gamma   90.00
#
_symmetry.space_group_name_H-M   'P 1'
#
loop_
_entity.id
_entity.type
_entity.pdbx_description
1 polymer ?
#
loop_
_entity_poly.entity_id
_entity_poly.type
_entity_poly.pdbx_seq_one_letter_code
_entity_poly.pdbx_strand_id
1 'polypeptide(L)'
;MIASFGGVGLAALVLFSWAVLKERVGRAELSGVALIGLGTALVGLLGGADPAGSAFDSRWMLGYGGLLMLLVLLLSIAAIRTGRLPGLVLGTASGTLAGLGIMLQKVVGQRAGAATGLGGQLWAGLTDIYFLGWLALTAVAFGVLQLAYLHGKAVTVIPAYTSGTMVVPIAGAPVVFGEQLTPGLLGGLAVLLAGVVLLGRGAGRTAESRGVDHE
;
A
#
# COMPACT_ATOMS: atom_id res chain seq x y z
N MET A 1 -7.71 7.72 12.53
CA MET A 1 -6.62 6.89 13.13
C MET A 1 -6.69 5.41 12.69
N ILE A 2 -6.83 5.11 11.40
CA ILE A 2 -6.81 3.71 10.88
C ILE A 2 -5.40 3.31 10.41
N ALA A 3 -4.54 4.28 10.10
CA ALA A 3 -3.18 4.05 9.58
C ALA A 3 -2.25 3.27 10.53
N SER A 4 -2.40 3.44 11.85
CA SER A 4 -1.48 2.86 12.84
C SER A 4 -1.54 1.33 12.94
N PHE A 5 -2.68 0.71 12.57
CA PHE A 5 -2.82 -0.76 12.59
C PHE A 5 -2.15 -1.45 11.39
N GLY A 6 -1.90 -0.72 10.29
CA GLY A 6 -1.24 -1.29 9.10
C GLY A 6 0.19 -1.77 9.38
N GLY A 7 0.92 -1.09 10.28
CA GLY A 7 2.28 -1.48 10.66
C GLY A 7 2.34 -2.77 11.48
N VAL A 8 1.31 -3.05 12.29
CA VAL A 8 1.23 -4.25 13.12
C VAL A 8 1.05 -5.51 12.25
N GLY A 9 0.27 -5.41 11.18
CA GLY A 9 0.08 -6.52 10.23
C GLY A 9 1.39 -6.97 9.57
N LEU A 10 2.29 -6.03 9.25
CA LEU A 10 3.61 -6.34 8.69
C LEU A 10 4.52 -7.06 9.69
N ALA A 11 4.55 -6.59 10.94
CA ALA A 11 5.31 -7.26 11.99
C ALA A 11 4.81 -8.70 12.20
N ALA A 12 3.49 -8.91 12.19
CA ALA A 12 2.87 -10.23 12.31
C ALA A 12 3.22 -11.13 11.12
N LEU A 13 3.20 -10.63 9.88
CA LEU A 13 3.56 -11.40 8.70
C LEU A 13 5.04 -11.84 8.70
N VAL A 14 5.93 -10.99 9.22
CA VAL A 14 7.35 -11.31 9.33
C VAL A 14 7.61 -12.35 10.42
N LEU A 15 6.95 -12.19 11.58
CA LEU A 15 6.93 -13.21 12.62
C LEU A 15 6.38 -14.54 12.10
N PHE A 16 5.32 -14.49 11.29
CA PHE A 16 4.72 -15.69 10.69
C PHE A 16 5.64 -16.35 9.66
N SER A 17 6.26 -15.59 8.76
CA SER A 17 7.25 -16.13 7.80
C SER A 17 8.43 -16.79 8.52
N TRP A 18 8.92 -16.17 9.59
CA TRP A 18 9.98 -16.76 10.40
C TRP A 18 9.54 -18.03 11.14
N ALA A 19 8.42 -17.97 11.86
CA ALA A 19 7.99 -19.05 12.76
C ALA A 19 7.35 -20.23 12.02
N VAL A 20 6.53 -19.96 10.99
CA VAL A 20 5.72 -20.96 10.30
C VAL A 20 6.39 -21.46 9.03
N LEU A 21 6.91 -20.57 8.19
CA LEU A 21 7.56 -20.96 6.92
C LEU A 21 9.01 -21.40 7.11
N LYS A 22 9.60 -21.15 8.29
CA LYS A 22 11.00 -21.47 8.62
C LYS A 22 11.99 -20.87 7.60
N GLU A 23 11.62 -19.75 6.98
CA GLU A 23 12.50 -19.04 6.07
C GLU A 23 13.59 -18.33 6.87
N ARG A 24 14.83 -18.38 6.39
CA ARG A 24 15.96 -17.70 7.03
C ARG A 24 15.83 -16.20 6.77
N VAL A 25 15.36 -15.45 7.76
CA VAL A 25 15.27 -14.00 7.69
C VAL A 25 16.67 -13.40 7.87
N GLY A 26 17.16 -12.71 6.85
CA GLY A 26 18.45 -12.03 6.90
C GLY A 26 18.42 -10.79 7.80
N ARG A 27 19.59 -10.36 8.31
CA ARG A 27 19.70 -9.10 9.10
C ARG A 27 19.20 -7.87 8.32
N ALA A 28 19.40 -7.86 7.01
CA ALA A 28 18.91 -6.80 6.11
C ALA A 28 17.37 -6.79 6.01
N GLU A 29 16.74 -7.97 6.02
CA GLU A 29 15.28 -8.07 5.95
C GLU A 29 14.66 -7.62 7.27
N LEU A 30 15.22 -8.07 8.41
CA LEU A 30 14.76 -7.66 9.73
C LEU A 30 14.86 -6.14 9.94
N SER A 31 15.97 -5.53 9.52
CA SER A 31 16.14 -4.07 9.59
C SER A 31 15.19 -3.33 8.64
N GLY A 32 14.93 -3.86 7.44
CA GLY A 32 13.94 -3.31 6.53
C GLY A 32 12.53 -3.31 7.13
N VAL A 33 12.13 -4.43 7.74
CA VAL A 33 10.84 -4.56 8.44
C VAL A 33 10.74 -3.58 9.62
N ALA A 34 11.79 -3.50 10.44
CA ALA A 34 11.82 -2.58 11.58
C ALA A 34 11.69 -1.11 11.12
N LEU A 35 12.37 -0.73 10.03
CA LEU A 35 12.27 0.61 9.44
C LEU A 35 10.86 0.88 8.89
N ILE A 36 10.22 -0.08 8.21
CA ILE A 36 8.84 0.09 7.73
C ILE A 36 7.88 0.27 8.91
N GLY A 37 8.03 -0.53 9.97
CA GLY A 37 7.23 -0.42 11.18
C GLY A 37 7.41 0.94 11.86
N LEU A 38 8.65 1.39 12.02
CA LEU A 38 8.97 2.71 12.58
C LEU A 38 8.42 3.85 11.71
N GLY A 39 8.63 3.81 10.40
CA GLY A 39 8.12 4.82 9.47
C GLY A 39 6.60 4.90 9.48
N THR A 40 5.92 3.76 9.52
CA THR A 40 4.45 3.70 9.64
C THR A 40 3.97 4.30 10.97
N ALA A 41 4.66 3.99 12.09
CA ALA A 41 4.34 4.57 13.39
C ALA A 41 4.57 6.09 13.39
N LEU A 42 5.68 6.58 12.82
CA LEU A 42 5.98 8.00 12.70
C LEU A 42 4.93 8.73 11.86
N VAL A 43 4.54 8.19 10.70
CA VAL A 43 3.46 8.76 9.87
C VAL A 43 2.14 8.80 10.65
N GLY A 44 1.81 7.74 11.39
CA GLY A 44 0.58 7.69 12.19
C GLY A 44 0.55 8.68 13.36
N LEU A 45 1.69 8.87 14.05
CA LEU A 45 1.82 9.78 15.20
C LEU A 45 1.94 11.25 14.77
N LEU A 46 2.67 11.52 13.69
CA LEU A 46 2.99 12.88 13.23
C LEU A 46 2.05 13.40 12.13
N GLY A 47 1.23 12.52 11.53
CA GLY A 47 0.19 12.88 10.57
C GLY A 47 -1.07 13.49 11.20
N GLY A 48 -1.05 13.74 12.50
CA GLY A 48 -2.21 14.17 13.28
C GLY A 48 -2.47 15.67 13.26
N ALA A 49 -3.15 16.14 12.22
CA ALA A 49 -4.22 17.14 12.29
C ALA A 49 -4.73 17.34 10.86
N ASP A 50 -5.88 16.75 10.51
CA ASP A 50 -6.63 17.23 9.35
C ASP A 50 -6.99 18.69 9.65
N PRO A 51 -6.47 19.69 8.90
CA PRO A 51 -6.93 21.04 9.09
C PRO A 51 -8.43 21.05 8.83
N ALA A 52 -9.20 21.55 9.80
CA ALA A 52 -10.63 21.74 9.65
C ALA A 52 -10.88 22.59 8.39
N GLY A 53 -11.24 21.95 7.27
CA GLY A 53 -11.35 22.60 5.97
C GLY A 53 -10.69 21.88 4.78
N SER A 54 -10.14 20.67 4.91
CA SER A 54 -9.67 19.92 3.72
C SER A 54 -10.85 19.66 2.78
N ALA A 55 -10.94 20.40 1.67
CA ALA A 55 -12.01 20.26 0.70
C ALA A 55 -11.63 19.15 -0.30
N PHE A 56 -12.30 18.00 -0.19
CA PHE A 56 -12.18 16.94 -1.19
C PHE A 56 -12.59 17.47 -2.58
N ASP A 57 -11.69 17.36 -3.56
CA ASP A 57 -12.00 17.65 -4.95
C ASP A 57 -12.01 16.36 -5.80
N SER A 58 -13.21 16.02 -6.29
CA SER A 58 -13.45 14.86 -7.16
C SER A 58 -12.61 14.88 -8.44
N ARG A 59 -12.35 16.07 -9.02
CA ARG A 59 -11.60 16.19 -10.28
C ARG A 59 -10.15 15.74 -10.09
N TRP A 60 -9.54 16.15 -8.98
CA TRP A 60 -8.18 15.74 -8.62
C TRP A 60 -8.12 14.25 -8.28
N MET A 61 -9.12 13.70 -7.60
CA MET A 61 -9.21 12.26 -7.36
C MET A 61 -9.26 11.46 -8.65
N LEU A 62 -10.12 11.84 -9.60
CA LEU A 62 -10.24 11.16 -10.89
C LEU A 62 -8.98 11.31 -11.74
N GLY A 63 -8.37 12.50 -11.77
CA GLY A 63 -7.12 12.74 -12.49
C GLY A 63 -5.94 11.94 -11.93
N TYR A 64 -5.74 12.01 -10.61
CA TYR A 64 -4.68 11.29 -9.91
C TYR A 64 -4.87 9.77 -10.00
N GLY A 65 -6.07 9.29 -9.68
CA GLY A 65 -6.42 7.86 -9.75
C GLY A 65 -6.32 7.31 -11.17
N GLY A 66 -6.83 8.04 -12.16
CA GLY A 66 -6.75 7.67 -13.57
C GLY A 66 -5.30 7.58 -14.07
N LEU A 67 -4.45 8.55 -13.71
CA LEU A 67 -3.02 8.53 -14.04
C LEU A 67 -2.33 7.31 -13.42
N LEU A 68 -2.53 7.05 -12.13
CA LEU A 68 -1.94 5.90 -11.45
C LEU A 68 -2.41 4.56 -12.03
N MET A 69 -3.71 4.44 -12.32
CA MET A 69 -4.25 3.23 -12.97
C MET A 69 -3.63 3.01 -14.35
N LEU A 70 -3.46 4.08 -15.14
CA LEU A 70 -2.80 3.98 -16.45
C LEU A 70 -1.34 3.53 -16.31
N LEU A 71 -0.58 4.14 -15.39
CA LEU A 71 0.81 3.76 -15.13
C LEU A 71 0.93 2.30 -14.68
N VAL A 72 0.09 1.88 -13.74
CA VAL A 72 0.04 0.50 -13.25
C VAL A 72 -0.28 -0.47 -14.38
N LEU A 73 -1.25 -0.16 -15.23
CA LEU A 73 -1.63 -0.98 -16.38
C LEU A 73 -0.47 -1.13 -17.37
N LEU A 74 0.17 -0.01 -17.75
CA LEU A 74 1.29 -0.01 -18.69
C LEU A 74 2.49 -0.79 -18.14
N LEU A 75 2.86 -0.58 -16.87
CA LEU A 75 3.94 -1.30 -16.21
C LEU A 75 3.64 -2.80 -16.11
N SER A 76 2.40 -3.17 -15.78
CA SER A 76 1.99 -4.57 -15.69
C SER A 76 2.04 -5.26 -17.05
N ILE A 77 1.54 -4.61 -18.11
CA ILE A 77 1.64 -5.13 -19.50
C ILE A 77 3.11 -5.30 -19.90
N ALA A 78 3.96 -4.31 -19.63
CA ALA A 78 5.38 -4.37 -19.95
C ALA A 78 6.10 -5.50 -19.20
N ALA A 79 5.80 -5.69 -17.91
CA ALA A 79 6.38 -6.75 -17.09
C ALA A 79 5.95 -8.14 -17.58
N ILE A 80 4.67 -8.33 -17.91
CA ILE A 80 4.15 -9.59 -18.46
C ILE A 80 4.80 -9.88 -19.82
N ARG A 81 4.89 -8.89 -20.71
CA ARG A 81 5.49 -9.07 -22.04
C ARG A 81 6.99 -9.37 -21.99
N THR A 82 7.72 -8.78 -21.05
CA THR A 82 9.17 -8.98 -20.92
C THR A 82 9.53 -10.19 -20.07
N GLY A 83 8.58 -10.76 -19.33
CA GLY A 83 8.82 -11.84 -18.37
C GLY A 83 9.68 -11.43 -17.17
N ARG A 84 9.96 -10.14 -16.99
CA ARG A 84 10.87 -9.64 -15.95
C ARG A 84 10.11 -9.24 -14.70
N LEU A 85 10.47 -9.88 -13.58
CA LEU A 85 10.01 -9.56 -12.22
C LEU A 85 8.48 -9.38 -12.07
N PRO A 86 7.64 -10.27 -12.64
CA PRO A 86 6.19 -10.09 -12.65
C PRO A 86 5.60 -9.94 -11.24
N GLY A 87 6.11 -10.68 -10.25
CA GLY A 87 5.67 -10.56 -8.85
C GLY A 87 5.90 -9.19 -8.23
N LEU A 88 7.05 -8.53 -8.51
CA LEU A 88 7.33 -7.19 -8.00
C LEU A 88 6.35 -6.18 -8.58
N VAL A 89 6.18 -6.21 -9.91
CA VAL A 89 5.32 -5.26 -10.61
C VAL A 89 3.85 -5.46 -10.23
N LEU A 90 3.36 -6.70 -10.24
CA LEU A 90 1.99 -7.01 -9.82
C LEU A 90 1.77 -6.69 -8.32
N GLY A 91 2.78 -6.89 -7.47
CA GLY A 91 2.74 -6.47 -6.07
C GLY A 91 2.58 -4.95 -5.94
N THR A 92 3.40 -4.16 -6.64
CA THR A 92 3.26 -2.69 -6.66
C THR A 92 1.93 -2.22 -7.26
N ALA A 93 1.45 -2.91 -8.30
CA ALA A 93 0.16 -2.64 -8.95
C ALA A 93 -1.00 -2.82 -7.96
N SER A 94 -1.05 -3.98 -7.29
CA SER A 94 -2.03 -4.27 -6.26
C SER A 94 -1.96 -3.25 -5.11
N GLY A 95 -0.75 -2.93 -4.63
CA GLY A 95 -0.55 -1.95 -3.57
C GLY A 95 -1.06 -0.56 -3.97
N THR A 96 -0.80 -0.15 -5.21
CA THR A 96 -1.27 1.13 -5.74
C THR A 96 -2.80 1.19 -5.77
N LEU A 97 -3.45 0.13 -6.23
CA LEU A 97 -4.92 0.02 -6.26
C LEU A 97 -5.50 0.03 -4.84
N ALA A 98 -4.87 -0.69 -3.89
CA ALA A 98 -5.28 -0.67 -2.49
C ALA A 98 -5.11 0.72 -1.85
N GLY A 99 -4.01 1.41 -2.16
CA GLY A 99 -3.75 2.79 -1.72
C GLY A 99 -4.81 3.77 -2.23
N LEU A 100 -5.22 3.66 -3.50
CA LEU A 100 -6.36 4.41 -4.04
C LEU A 100 -7.66 4.06 -3.31
N GLY A 101 -7.86 2.78 -2.97
CA GLY A 101 -8.96 2.33 -2.13
C GLY A 101 -8.98 3.04 -0.77
N ILE A 102 -7.83 3.16 -0.09
CA ILE A 102 -7.72 3.89 1.20
C ILE A 102 -8.10 5.37 1.03
N MET A 103 -7.69 6.01 -0.06
CA MET A 103 -8.09 7.39 -0.33
C MET A 103 -9.61 7.51 -0.52
N LEU A 104 -10.23 6.61 -1.28
CA LEU A 104 -11.69 6.60 -1.43
C LEU A 104 -12.41 6.30 -0.11
N GLN A 105 -11.85 5.43 0.72
CA GLN A 105 -12.37 5.17 2.06
C GLN A 105 -12.37 6.44 2.92
N LYS A 106 -11.36 7.31 2.80
CA LYS A 106 -11.33 8.62 3.46
C LYS A 106 -12.48 9.51 2.97
N VAL A 107 -12.73 9.57 1.66
CA VAL A 107 -13.86 10.32 1.06
C VAL A 107 -15.20 9.81 1.58
N VAL A 108 -15.39 8.50 1.59
CA VAL A 108 -16.61 7.87 2.11
C VAL A 108 -16.80 8.20 3.58
N GLY A 109 -15.74 8.12 4.40
CA GLY A 109 -15.81 8.45 5.82
C GLY A 109 -16.25 9.89 6.07
N GLN A 110 -15.79 10.85 5.25
CA GLN A 110 -16.22 12.25 5.33
C GLN A 110 -17.69 12.44 4.95
N ARG A 111 -18.23 11.62 4.04
CA ARG A 111 -19.61 11.72 3.55
C ARG A 111 -20.63 10.94 4.40
N ALA A 112 -20.22 9.79 4.93
CA ALA A 112 -21.08 8.90 5.71
C ALA A 112 -21.47 9.48 7.08
N GLY A 113 -20.76 10.51 7.56
CA GLY A 113 -21.04 11.19 8.83
C GLY A 113 -22.45 11.80 8.94
N ALA A 114 -23.18 11.93 7.83
CA ALA A 114 -24.54 12.48 7.81
C ALA A 114 -25.65 11.44 8.12
N ALA A 115 -25.37 10.14 8.01
CA ALA A 115 -26.38 9.09 8.19
C ALA A 115 -26.34 8.49 9.61
N THR A 116 -27.48 8.47 10.30
CA THR A 116 -27.63 7.86 11.62
C THR A 116 -28.07 6.40 11.52
N GLY A 117 -27.37 5.50 12.22
CA GLY A 117 -27.70 4.07 12.32
C GLY A 117 -27.07 3.20 11.22
N LEU A 118 -26.78 1.95 11.55
CA LEU A 118 -26.04 1.01 10.70
C LEU A 118 -26.75 0.76 9.34
N GLY A 119 -28.07 0.55 9.36
CA GLY A 119 -28.84 0.32 8.14
C GLY A 119 -28.85 1.54 7.19
N GLY A 120 -28.98 2.75 7.75
CA GLY A 120 -28.93 3.99 6.97
C GLY A 120 -27.54 4.25 6.39
N GLN A 121 -26.48 3.98 7.15
CA GLN A 121 -25.10 4.09 6.67
C GLN A 121 -24.78 3.10 5.55
N LEU A 122 -25.24 1.85 5.67
CA LEU A 122 -25.06 0.84 4.63
C LEU A 122 -25.82 1.23 3.35
N TRP A 123 -27.07 1.66 3.47
CA TRP A 123 -27.87 2.08 2.31
C TRP A 123 -27.28 3.32 1.62
N ALA A 124 -26.87 4.33 2.40
CA ALA A 124 -26.21 5.52 1.88
C ALA A 124 -24.86 5.17 1.21
N GLY A 125 -24.11 4.21 1.74
CA GLY A 125 -22.90 3.71 1.10
C GLY A 125 -23.20 3.04 -0.24
N LEU A 126 -24.22 2.17 -0.31
CA LEU A 126 -24.55 1.45 -1.55
C LEU A 126 -25.01 2.36 -2.69
N THR A 127 -25.51 3.56 -2.39
CA THR A 127 -25.85 4.57 -3.40
C THR A 127 -24.72 5.57 -3.68
N ASP A 128 -23.65 5.57 -2.88
CA ASP A 128 -22.48 6.43 -3.09
C ASP A 128 -21.47 5.77 -4.05
N ILE A 129 -21.22 6.44 -5.19
CA ILE A 129 -20.25 6.00 -6.19
C ILE A 129 -18.84 5.82 -5.64
N TYR A 130 -18.41 6.60 -4.64
CA TYR A 130 -17.08 6.47 -4.04
C TYR A 130 -16.97 5.25 -3.13
N PHE A 131 -18.06 4.84 -2.48
CA PHE A 131 -18.11 3.61 -1.69
C PHE A 131 -18.06 2.39 -2.61
N LEU A 132 -18.84 2.39 -3.69
CA LEU A 132 -18.78 1.33 -4.70
C LEU A 132 -17.40 1.28 -5.37
N GLY A 133 -16.81 2.44 -5.68
CA GLY A 133 -15.45 2.55 -6.22
C GLY A 133 -14.39 2.00 -5.27
N TRP A 134 -14.50 2.30 -3.97
CA TRP A 134 -13.62 1.75 -2.92
C TRP A 134 -13.71 0.23 -2.86
N LEU A 135 -14.93 -0.33 -2.82
CA LEU A 135 -15.15 -1.78 -2.80
C LEU A 135 -14.58 -2.44 -4.05
N ALA A 136 -14.87 -1.89 -5.23
CA ALA A 136 -14.37 -2.40 -6.50
C ALA A 136 -12.84 -2.38 -6.56
N LEU A 137 -12.20 -1.24 -6.22
CA LEU A 137 -10.74 -1.14 -6.22
C LEU A 137 -10.09 -2.09 -5.22
N THR A 138 -10.68 -2.28 -4.04
CA THR A 138 -10.15 -3.21 -3.03
C THR A 138 -10.26 -4.67 -3.50
N ALA A 139 -11.37 -5.04 -4.13
CA ALA A 139 -11.55 -6.37 -4.70
C ALA A 139 -10.57 -6.64 -5.85
N VAL A 140 -10.39 -5.67 -6.76
CA VAL A 140 -9.41 -5.77 -7.85
C VAL A 140 -8.00 -5.82 -7.29
N ALA A 141 -7.65 -4.97 -6.32
CA ALA A 141 -6.35 -4.98 -5.67
C ALA A 141 -6.04 -6.35 -5.06
N PHE A 142 -7.02 -6.96 -4.37
CA PHE A 142 -6.89 -8.31 -3.83
C PHE A 142 -6.68 -9.34 -4.93
N GLY A 143 -7.46 -9.31 -6.01
CA GLY A 143 -7.27 -10.21 -7.16
C GLY A 143 -5.88 -10.09 -7.79
N VAL A 144 -5.39 -8.87 -8.00
CA VAL A 144 -4.03 -8.60 -8.50
C VAL A 144 -2.96 -9.08 -7.50
N LEU A 145 -3.19 -8.96 -6.20
CA LEU A 145 -2.28 -9.48 -5.18
C LEU A 145 -2.14 -11.01 -5.27
N GLN A 146 -3.26 -11.72 -5.46
CA GLN A 146 -3.22 -13.17 -5.65
C GLN A 146 -2.44 -13.54 -6.92
N LEU A 147 -2.65 -12.83 -8.02
CA LEU A 147 -1.85 -13.01 -9.24
C LEU A 147 -0.36 -12.72 -8.99
N ALA A 148 -0.03 -11.72 -8.17
CA ALA A 148 1.35 -11.42 -7.81
C ALA A 148 2.01 -12.58 -7.06
N TYR A 149 1.30 -13.24 -6.13
CA TYR A 149 1.79 -14.43 -5.44
C TYR A 149 1.95 -15.65 -6.35
N LEU A 150 1.13 -15.79 -7.40
CA LEU A 150 1.31 -16.85 -8.38
C LEU A 150 2.59 -16.67 -9.22
N HIS A 151 3.04 -15.43 -9.40
CA HIS A 151 4.17 -15.08 -10.27
C HIS A 151 5.40 -14.58 -9.49
N GLY A 152 5.40 -14.66 -8.16
CA GLY A 152 6.45 -14.07 -7.34
C GLY A 152 6.50 -14.60 -5.91
N LYS A 153 7.68 -14.50 -5.31
CA LYS A 153 7.90 -14.90 -3.91
C LYS A 153 7.27 -13.88 -2.98
N ALA A 154 6.69 -14.34 -1.87
CA ALA A 154 6.05 -13.48 -0.87
C ALA A 154 6.99 -12.40 -0.33
N VAL A 155 8.28 -12.72 -0.15
CA VAL A 155 9.33 -11.78 0.28
C VAL A 155 9.53 -10.59 -0.67
N THR A 156 9.16 -10.71 -1.95
CA THR A 156 9.21 -9.61 -2.92
C THR A 156 7.86 -8.93 -3.08
N VAL A 157 6.77 -9.70 -3.08
CA VAL A 157 5.41 -9.21 -3.32
C VAL A 157 4.90 -8.35 -2.15
N ILE A 158 5.07 -8.80 -0.90
CA ILE A 158 4.56 -8.11 0.28
C ILE A 158 5.16 -6.71 0.42
N PRO A 159 6.49 -6.53 0.37
CA PRO A 159 7.07 -5.19 0.49
C PRO A 159 6.62 -4.27 -0.65
N ALA A 160 6.54 -4.79 -1.88
CA ALA A 160 6.08 -4.03 -3.04
C ALA A 160 4.63 -3.56 -2.89
N TYR A 161 3.74 -4.45 -2.44
CA TYR A 161 2.36 -4.14 -2.12
C TYR A 161 2.27 -3.05 -1.04
N THR A 162 2.91 -3.26 0.11
CA THR A 162 2.90 -2.31 1.21
C THR A 162 3.38 -0.92 0.80
N SER A 163 4.40 -0.86 -0.04
CA SER A 163 4.95 0.40 -0.55
C SER A 163 3.91 1.16 -1.34
N GLY A 164 3.26 0.51 -2.32
CA GLY A 164 2.20 1.13 -3.10
C GLY A 164 1.05 1.61 -2.21
N THR A 165 0.61 0.76 -1.28
CA THR A 165 -0.51 1.06 -0.37
C THR A 165 -0.25 2.27 0.52
N MET A 166 1.01 2.55 0.87
CA MET A 166 1.39 3.68 1.73
C MET A 166 1.75 4.93 0.93
N VAL A 167 2.53 4.79 -0.14
CA VAL A 167 3.02 5.93 -0.93
C VAL A 167 1.88 6.65 -1.64
N VAL A 168 0.92 5.92 -2.19
CA VAL A 168 -0.20 6.49 -2.93
C VAL A 168 -1.03 7.46 -2.08
N PRO A 169 -1.60 7.08 -0.92
CA PRO A 169 -2.38 8.01 -0.12
C PRO A 169 -1.54 9.20 0.38
N ILE A 170 -0.26 8.99 0.70
CA ILE A 170 0.62 10.07 1.16
C ILE A 170 0.90 11.09 0.04
N ALA A 171 1.22 10.62 -1.16
CA ALA A 171 1.48 11.49 -2.31
C ALA A 171 0.20 12.12 -2.87
N GLY A 172 -0.92 11.39 -2.79
CA GLY A 172 -2.21 11.84 -3.25
C GLY A 172 -2.90 12.82 -2.30
N ALA A 173 -2.60 12.78 -1.00
CA ALA A 173 -3.31 13.59 -0.01
C ALA A 173 -3.23 15.12 -0.26
N PRO A 174 -2.08 15.71 -0.59
CA PRO A 174 -1.99 17.13 -0.92
C PRO A 174 -2.74 17.50 -2.20
N VAL A 175 -2.77 16.58 -3.16
CA VAL A 175 -3.38 16.81 -4.48
C VAL A 175 -4.89 16.69 -4.41
N VAL A 176 -5.41 15.67 -3.72
CA VAL A 176 -6.83 15.31 -3.70
C VAL A 176 -7.59 16.00 -2.56
N PHE A 177 -6.95 16.16 -1.41
CA PHE A 177 -7.58 16.71 -0.20
C PHE A 177 -7.04 18.11 0.16
N GLY A 178 -6.02 18.62 -0.53
CA GLY A 178 -5.38 19.89 -0.18
C GLY A 178 -4.63 19.84 1.15
N GLU A 179 -4.27 18.65 1.62
CA GLU A 179 -3.56 18.46 2.89
C GLU A 179 -2.11 18.97 2.79
N GLN A 180 -1.64 19.64 3.86
CA GLN A 180 -0.24 20.07 3.93
C GLN A 180 0.63 18.92 4.40
N LEU A 181 1.70 18.63 3.66
CA LEU A 181 2.71 17.67 4.09
C LEU A 181 3.56 18.30 5.21
N THR A 182 3.39 17.82 6.43
CA THR A 182 4.26 18.24 7.52
C THR A 182 5.66 17.64 7.35
N PRO A 183 6.73 18.34 7.75
CA PRO A 183 8.08 17.79 7.69
C PRO A 183 8.22 16.45 8.44
N GLY A 184 7.47 16.26 9.53
CA GLY A 184 7.43 15.01 10.28
C GLY A 184 6.86 13.85 9.46
N LEU A 185 5.79 14.09 8.68
CA LEU A 185 5.21 13.09 7.78
C LEU A 185 6.17 12.73 6.64
N LEU A 186 6.88 13.71 6.08
CA LEU A 186 7.93 13.47 5.08
C LEU A 186 9.08 12.64 5.66
N GLY A 187 9.50 12.92 6.90
CA GLY A 187 10.50 12.12 7.61
C GLY A 187 10.04 10.67 7.82
N GLY A 188 8.80 10.47 8.28
CA GLY A 188 8.21 9.14 8.43
C GLY A 188 8.12 8.37 7.11
N LEU A 189 7.71 9.05 6.02
CA LEU A 189 7.69 8.49 4.68
C LEU A 189 9.09 8.10 4.20
N ALA A 190 10.09 8.95 4.41
CA ALA A 190 11.47 8.67 4.02
C ALA A 190 12.02 7.42 4.74
N VAL A 191 11.75 7.28 6.04
CA VAL A 191 12.10 6.10 6.83
C VAL A 191 11.39 4.85 6.29
N LEU A 192 10.10 4.96 5.98
CA LEU A 192 9.32 3.87 5.39
C LEU A 192 9.91 3.42 4.05
N LEU A 193 10.17 4.36 3.15
CA LEU A 193 10.76 4.10 1.83
C LEU A 193 12.17 3.49 1.94
N ALA A 194 12.99 3.97 2.88
CA ALA A 194 14.29 3.37 3.15
C ALA A 194 14.17 1.91 3.59
N GLY A 195 13.20 1.59 4.45
CA GLY A 195 12.91 0.22 4.86
C GLY A 195 12.48 -0.67 3.71
N VAL A 196 11.61 -0.16 2.82
CA VAL A 196 11.20 -0.86 1.58
C VAL A 196 12.40 -1.16 0.68
N VAL A 197 13.25 -0.16 0.41
CA VAL A 197 14.42 -0.33 -0.46
C VAL A 197 15.40 -1.32 0.14
N LEU A 198 15.62 -1.27 1.46
CA LEU A 198 16.50 -2.20 2.16
C LEU A 198 15.98 -3.64 2.09
N LEU A 199 14.68 -3.82 2.29
CA LEU A 199 14.01 -5.12 2.23
C LEU A 199 14.07 -5.71 0.81
N GLY A 200 13.84 -4.88 -0.22
CA GLY A 200 13.97 -5.29 -1.62
C GLY A 200 15.38 -5.74 -2.01
N ARG A 201 16.42 -5.08 -1.48
CA ARG A 201 17.82 -5.47 -1.71
C ARG A 201 18.21 -6.76 -0.99
N GLY A 202 17.69 -6.98 0.22
CA GLY A 202 17.92 -8.21 0.99
C GLY A 202 17.39 -9.44 0.27
N ALA A 203 16.16 -9.36 -0.24
CA ALA A 203 15.48 -10.47 -0.91
C ALA A 203 16.21 -10.99 -2.16
N GLY A 204 16.91 -10.12 -2.90
CA GLY A 204 17.67 -10.51 -4.10
C GLY A 204 18.87 -11.39 -3.79
N ARG A 205 19.60 -11.11 -2.70
CA ARG A 205 20.84 -11.82 -2.33
C ARG A 205 20.58 -13.24 -1.85
N THR A 206 19.47 -13.45 -1.13
CA THR A 206 19.09 -14.77 -0.61
C THR A 206 18.65 -15.72 -1.74
N ALA A 207 18.15 -15.19 -2.86
CA ALA A 207 17.79 -15.99 -4.02
C ALA A 207 19.02 -16.50 -4.79
N GLU A 208 20.05 -15.66 -4.90
CA GLU A 208 21.29 -15.98 -5.63
C GLU A 208 22.11 -17.06 -4.92
N SER A 209 22.17 -17.05 -3.58
CA SER A 209 22.94 -18.05 -2.83
C SER A 209 22.33 -19.47 -2.85
N ARG A 210 21.07 -19.64 -3.27
CA ARG A 210 20.41 -20.96 -3.34
C ARG A 210 20.54 -21.61 -4.72
N GLY A 211 20.94 -20.87 -5.75
CA GLY A 211 21.10 -21.41 -7.11
C GLY A 211 22.41 -22.16 -7.33
N VAL A 212 23.38 -22.05 -6.42
CA VAL A 212 24.75 -22.56 -6.59
C VAL A 212 24.92 -24.00 -6.11
N ASP A 213 23.98 -24.55 -5.35
CA ASP A 213 24.15 -25.87 -4.70
C ASP A 213 23.47 -27.05 -5.44
N HIS A 214 23.06 -26.87 -6.71
CA HIS A 214 22.34 -27.90 -7.48
C HIS A 214 22.94 -28.24 -8.87
N GLU A 215 24.18 -27.84 -9.13
CA GLU A 215 24.97 -28.34 -10.27
C GLU A 215 26.06 -29.32 -9.78
#